data_AF-A0A2D4S2H0-F1
#
_entry.id   AF-A0A2D4S2H0-F1
#
_cell.length_a   1.000
_cell.length_b   1.000
_cell.length_c   1.000
_cell.angle_alpha   90.00
_cell.angle_beta   90.00
_cell.angle_gamma   90.00
#
_symmetry.space_group_name_H-M   'P 1'
#
loop_
_entity.id
_entity.type
_entity.pdbx_description
1 polymer ?
#
loop_
_entity_poly.entity_id
_entity_poly.type
_entity_poly.pdbx_seq_one_letter_code
_entity_poly.pdbx_strand_id
1 'polypeptide(L)'
;KLNGRVSRLLVTPLLRALKSVVSENQEYLNYMDSFRYPLAGEFSFRRDVLKDIRIPSDWGLEIGVLSEMHRNYANNRLCQVDIAKVYDHKHQDLSLSDQQAGLSKMSIDISKALFRKLATKGTVFNEETFRTIKASYYRIALDFVETYRNDAIMNGLNFDIHQEEKAVEMFAKNIMDGGKRFLDNPMETPFIPSWSRVQSAIPDIFDRLYKAVEEDHLEFTEGL
;
A
#
# COMPACT_ATOMS: atom_id res chain seq x y z
N LYS A 1 7.75 -17.23 13.70
CA LYS A 1 7.38 -15.80 13.94
C LYS A 1 6.31 -15.43 12.93
N LEU A 2 5.37 -14.54 13.26
CA LEU A 2 4.39 -14.01 12.31
C LEU A 2 4.89 -12.71 11.66
N ASN A 3 5.12 -12.74 10.35
CA ASN A 3 5.60 -11.59 9.57
C ASN A 3 4.45 -10.77 8.97
N GLY A 4 4.75 -9.69 8.23
CA GLY A 4 3.74 -8.92 7.50
C GLY A 4 2.97 -7.88 8.33
N ARG A 5 3.62 -7.25 9.32
CA ARG A 5 2.99 -6.27 10.23
C ARG A 5 2.20 -5.18 9.53
N VAL A 6 2.71 -4.61 8.44
CA VAL A 6 2.01 -3.52 7.73
C VAL A 6 0.70 -4.01 7.15
N SER A 7 0.66 -5.20 6.54
CA SER A 7 -0.60 -5.77 6.05
C SER A 7 -1.55 -6.09 7.21
N ARG A 8 -1.04 -6.83 8.22
CA ARG A 8 -1.83 -7.37 9.32
C ARG A 8 -2.36 -6.33 10.30
N LEU A 9 -1.52 -5.35 10.65
CA LEU A 9 -1.74 -4.42 11.75
C LEU A 9 -1.96 -2.97 11.28
N LEU A 10 -1.58 -2.59 10.06
CA LEU A 10 -1.90 -1.28 9.49
C LEU A 10 -3.05 -1.37 8.48
N VAL A 11 -2.83 -2.02 7.33
CA VAL A 11 -3.73 -1.92 6.17
C VAL A 11 -5.11 -2.49 6.47
N THR A 12 -5.21 -3.76 6.90
CA THR A 12 -6.52 -4.37 7.17
C THR A 12 -7.29 -3.62 8.27
N PRO A 13 -6.71 -3.30 9.45
CA PRO A 13 -7.44 -2.54 10.45
C PRO A 13 -7.81 -1.13 10.00
N LEU A 14 -6.95 -0.45 9.22
CA LEU A 14 -7.23 0.89 8.69
C LEU A 14 -8.37 0.87 7.66
N LEU A 15 -8.41 -0.11 6.77
CA LEU A 15 -9.51 -0.28 5.82
C LEU A 15 -10.84 -0.51 6.55
N ARG A 16 -10.84 -1.33 7.60
CA ARG A 16 -12.04 -1.55 8.44
C ARG A 16 -12.45 -0.30 9.22
N ALA A 17 -11.48 0.45 9.74
CA ALA A 17 -11.74 1.73 10.39
C ALA A 17 -12.35 2.74 9.41
N LEU A 18 -11.79 2.86 8.20
CA LEU A 18 -12.35 3.67 7.13
C LEU A 18 -13.79 3.26 6.80
N LYS A 19 -14.06 1.96 6.62
CA LYS A 19 -15.42 1.44 6.37
C LYS A 19 -16.42 1.85 7.45
N SER A 20 -15.97 1.93 8.71
CA SER A 20 -16.82 2.33 9.84
C SER A 20 -17.04 3.84 9.95
N VAL A 21 -16.09 4.66 9.49
CA VAL A 21 -16.10 6.12 9.70
C VAL A 21 -16.60 6.88 8.48
N VAL A 22 -16.23 6.45 7.28
CA VAL A 22 -16.67 7.09 6.03
C VAL A 22 -17.85 6.30 5.45
N SER A 23 -18.94 6.96 5.08
CA SER A 23 -20.14 6.30 4.55
C SER A 23 -20.06 6.10 3.03
N GLU A 24 -19.26 6.91 2.33
CA GLU A 24 -19.06 6.83 0.89
C GLU A 24 -18.04 5.73 0.53
N ASN A 25 -18.00 5.37 -0.77
CA ASN A 25 -16.96 4.52 -1.35
C ASN A 25 -16.82 3.12 -0.71
N GLN A 26 -17.90 2.60 -0.12
CA GLN A 26 -17.93 1.28 0.51
C GLN A 26 -17.59 0.13 -0.45
N GLU A 27 -18.01 0.20 -1.72
CA GLU A 27 -17.64 -0.80 -2.74
C GLU A 27 -16.12 -0.88 -2.92
N TYR A 28 -15.47 0.28 -3.05
CA TYR A 28 -14.02 0.36 -3.17
C TYR A 28 -13.31 -0.14 -1.91
N LEU A 29 -13.79 0.25 -0.73
CA LEU A 29 -13.20 -0.21 0.53
C LEU A 29 -13.37 -1.72 0.73
N ASN A 30 -14.52 -2.28 0.34
CA ASN A 30 -14.77 -3.73 0.35
C ASN A 30 -13.86 -4.47 -0.62
N TYR A 31 -13.64 -3.91 -1.81
CA TYR A 31 -12.67 -4.46 -2.75
C TYR A 31 -11.26 -4.48 -2.13
N MET A 32 -10.78 -3.37 -1.57
CA MET A 32 -9.45 -3.30 -0.97
C MET A 32 -9.29 -4.26 0.21
N ASP A 33 -10.32 -4.38 1.05
CA ASP A 33 -10.36 -5.27 2.24
C ASP A 33 -10.50 -6.77 1.86
N SER A 34 -10.77 -7.09 0.59
CA SER A 34 -10.86 -8.48 0.11
C SER A 34 -9.51 -9.12 -0.23
N PHE A 35 -8.44 -8.32 -0.29
CA PHE A 35 -7.10 -8.82 -0.59
C PHE A 35 -6.43 -9.37 0.66
N ARG A 36 -5.91 -10.59 0.57
CA ARG A 36 -5.13 -11.22 1.65
C ARG A 36 -3.75 -10.58 1.79
N TYR A 37 -3.16 -10.19 0.65
CA TYR A 37 -1.83 -9.58 0.57
C TYR A 37 -1.89 -8.30 -0.29
N PRO A 38 -2.53 -7.21 0.20
CA PRO A 38 -2.69 -5.97 -0.54
C PRO A 38 -1.39 -5.21 -0.83
N LEU A 39 -0.28 -5.64 -0.20
CA LEU A 39 1.06 -5.07 -0.35
C LEU A 39 2.05 -6.07 -0.96
N ALA A 40 1.56 -7.06 -1.71
CA ALA A 40 2.44 -8.01 -2.40
C ALA A 40 3.27 -7.28 -3.47
N GLY A 41 4.60 -7.47 -3.43
CA GLY A 41 5.51 -6.96 -4.48
C GLY A 41 5.43 -7.80 -5.76
N GLU A 42 4.99 -9.06 -5.65
CA GLU A 42 4.77 -9.95 -6.78
C GLU A 42 3.36 -9.82 -7.33
N PHE A 43 3.26 -9.28 -8.52
CA PHE A 43 2.03 -9.26 -9.31
C PHE A 43 2.36 -9.40 -10.79
N SER A 44 1.36 -9.77 -11.58
CA SER A 44 1.50 -9.87 -13.03
C SER A 44 0.32 -9.21 -13.73
N PHE A 45 0.58 -8.64 -14.90
CA PHE A 45 -0.43 -7.98 -15.73
C PHE A 45 -0.31 -8.45 -17.17
N ARG A 46 -1.43 -8.40 -17.89
CA ARG A 46 -1.34 -8.34 -19.35
C ARG A 46 -0.70 -7.02 -19.74
N ARG A 47 0.19 -7.05 -20.74
CA ARG A 47 0.95 -5.87 -21.20
C ARG A 47 0.07 -4.63 -21.43
N ASP A 48 -1.14 -4.82 -21.98
CA ASP A 48 -2.02 -3.69 -22.29
C ASP A 48 -2.53 -2.94 -21.05
N VAL A 49 -2.54 -3.57 -19.87
CA VAL A 49 -2.87 -2.90 -18.61
C VAL A 49 -1.86 -1.81 -18.26
N LEU A 50 -0.58 -2.02 -18.61
CA LEU A 50 0.51 -1.11 -18.24
C LEU A 50 0.46 0.23 -18.98
N LYS A 51 -0.28 0.31 -20.09
CA LYS A 51 -0.37 1.55 -20.89
C LYS A 51 -1.20 2.63 -20.18
N ASP A 52 -2.24 2.19 -19.47
CA ASP A 52 -3.28 3.07 -18.93
C ASP A 52 -3.22 3.23 -17.41
N ILE A 53 -2.61 2.27 -16.70
CA ILE A 53 -2.47 2.33 -15.25
C ILE A 53 -1.60 3.52 -14.82
N ARG A 54 -2.10 4.26 -13.82
CA ARG A 54 -1.34 5.32 -13.15
C ARG A 54 -0.66 4.77 -11.92
N ILE A 55 0.66 4.67 -12.00
CA ILE A 55 1.47 4.07 -10.93
C ILE A 55 1.89 5.19 -9.95
N PRO A 56 1.74 5.01 -8.62
CA PRO A 56 2.35 5.91 -7.63
C PRO A 56 3.87 5.74 -7.59
N SER A 57 4.62 6.79 -7.23
CA SER A 57 6.09 6.73 -7.08
C SER A 57 6.58 6.49 -5.65
N ASP A 58 5.67 6.35 -4.68
CA ASP A 58 5.98 6.16 -3.26
C ASP A 58 5.65 4.74 -2.78
N TRP A 59 5.76 4.51 -1.47
CA TRP A 59 5.38 3.24 -0.82
C TRP A 59 3.87 2.95 -0.87
N GLY A 60 3.08 3.81 -1.51
CA GLY A 60 1.70 3.55 -1.89
C GLY A 60 1.56 2.80 -3.21
N LEU A 61 2.66 2.35 -3.84
CA LEU A 61 2.69 1.65 -5.12
C LEU A 61 1.63 0.56 -5.22
N GLU A 62 1.68 -0.44 -4.35
CA GLU A 62 0.80 -1.62 -4.41
C GLU A 62 -0.67 -1.21 -4.17
N ILE A 63 -0.92 -0.33 -3.21
CA ILE A 63 -2.26 0.21 -2.92
C ILE A 63 -2.81 0.99 -4.11
N GLY A 64 -1.99 1.83 -4.75
CA GLY A 64 -2.39 2.61 -5.91
C GLY A 64 -2.64 1.73 -7.13
N VAL A 65 -1.81 0.71 -7.33
CA VAL A 65 -2.02 -0.30 -8.38
C VAL A 65 -3.36 -1.00 -8.19
N LEU A 66 -3.65 -1.54 -6.99
CA LEU A 66 -4.96 -2.15 -6.70
C LEU A 66 -6.12 -1.17 -6.93
N SER A 67 -5.93 0.09 -6.55
CA SER A 67 -6.91 1.15 -6.71
C SER A 67 -7.17 1.53 -8.17
N GLU A 68 -6.17 1.43 -9.04
CA GLU A 68 -6.34 1.61 -10.48
C GLU A 68 -6.96 0.37 -11.13
N MET A 69 -6.64 -0.83 -10.63
CA MET A 69 -7.27 -2.06 -11.11
C MET A 69 -8.79 -2.04 -10.83
N HIS A 70 -9.22 -1.65 -9.63
CA HIS A 70 -10.63 -1.45 -9.31
C HIS A 70 -11.32 -0.43 -10.24
N ARG A 71 -10.60 0.62 -10.65
CA ARG A 71 -11.18 1.69 -11.47
C ARG A 71 -11.37 1.23 -12.92
N ASN A 72 -10.39 0.51 -13.46
CA ASN A 72 -10.26 0.29 -14.89
C ASN A 72 -10.70 -1.11 -15.33
N TYR A 73 -10.86 -2.07 -14.40
CA TYR A 73 -11.15 -3.46 -14.72
C TYR A 73 -12.28 -4.03 -13.86
N ALA A 74 -13.10 -4.90 -14.46
CA ALA A 74 -14.13 -5.64 -13.75
C ALA A 74 -13.53 -6.71 -12.84
N ASN A 75 -14.12 -6.92 -11.66
CA ASN A 75 -13.62 -7.85 -10.63
C ASN A 75 -13.38 -9.28 -11.13
N ASN A 76 -14.14 -9.76 -12.11
CA ASN A 76 -13.96 -11.09 -12.71
C ASN A 76 -12.71 -11.24 -13.59
N ARG A 77 -11.92 -10.17 -13.76
CA ARG A 77 -10.63 -10.16 -14.45
C ARG A 77 -9.44 -10.21 -13.49
N LEU A 78 -9.69 -10.24 -12.18
CA LEU A 78 -8.67 -10.28 -11.14
C LEU A 78 -8.69 -11.62 -10.42
N CYS A 79 -7.52 -12.06 -9.97
CA CYS A 79 -7.38 -13.21 -9.10
C CYS A 79 -6.22 -13.01 -8.13
N GLN A 80 -6.27 -13.74 -7.01
CA GLN A 80 -5.16 -13.87 -6.05
C GLN A 80 -4.69 -15.33 -6.10
N VAL A 81 -3.39 -15.55 -6.11
CA VAL A 81 -2.80 -16.89 -6.19
C VAL A 81 -1.69 -17.00 -5.15
N ASP A 82 -1.69 -18.07 -4.38
CA ASP A 82 -0.57 -18.40 -3.50
C ASP A 82 0.60 -18.89 -4.36
N ILE A 83 1.72 -18.15 -4.35
CA ILE A 83 2.88 -18.43 -5.21
C ILE A 83 3.92 -19.33 -4.55
N ALA A 84 3.87 -19.47 -3.22
CA ALA A 84 4.82 -20.29 -2.47
C ALA A 84 4.21 -20.77 -1.14
N LYS A 85 4.67 -21.92 -0.65
CA LYS A 85 4.31 -22.44 0.68
C LYS A 85 4.93 -21.61 1.80
N VAL A 86 6.16 -21.16 1.59
CA VAL A 86 6.89 -20.26 2.48
C VAL A 86 7.40 -19.12 1.62
N TYR A 87 7.02 -17.91 1.99
CA TYR A 87 7.45 -16.70 1.34
C TYR A 87 8.17 -15.83 2.38
N ASP A 88 9.46 -15.62 2.18
CA ASP A 88 10.28 -14.77 3.05
C ASP A 88 10.91 -13.66 2.23
N HIS A 89 10.98 -12.46 2.82
CA HIS A 89 11.48 -11.27 2.15
C HIS A 89 12.26 -10.42 3.15
N LYS A 90 13.04 -9.46 2.63
CA LYS A 90 13.84 -8.55 3.45
C LYS A 90 12.94 -7.82 4.45
N HIS A 91 13.16 -8.06 5.74
CA HIS A 91 12.44 -7.39 6.80
C HIS A 91 12.98 -5.98 7.05
N GLN A 92 12.07 -5.07 7.36
CA GLN A 92 12.37 -3.67 7.69
C GLN A 92 12.12 -3.42 9.18
N ASP A 93 12.91 -2.53 9.77
CA ASP A 93 12.75 -2.13 11.16
C ASP A 93 11.50 -1.27 11.36
N LEU A 94 10.90 -1.39 12.55
CA LEU A 94 9.75 -0.56 12.94
C LEU A 94 10.06 0.94 12.84
N SER A 95 11.32 1.33 13.10
CA SER A 95 11.79 2.72 13.05
C SER A 95 10.97 3.66 13.96
N LEU A 96 10.75 3.25 15.22
CA LEU A 96 9.90 3.97 16.19
C LEU A 96 10.33 5.43 16.43
N SER A 97 11.62 5.73 16.28
CA SER A 97 12.20 7.06 16.48
C SER A 97 12.44 7.83 15.18
N ASP A 98 12.23 7.22 14.00
CA ASP A 98 12.50 7.84 12.70
C ASP A 98 11.35 7.61 11.73
N GLN A 99 10.57 8.67 11.49
CA GLN A 99 9.45 8.66 10.57
C GLN A 99 9.85 8.64 9.09
N GLN A 100 11.13 8.77 8.77
CA GLN A 100 11.66 8.74 7.41
C GLN A 100 12.25 7.37 7.03
N ALA A 101 12.22 6.39 7.95
CA ALA A 101 12.76 5.07 7.73
C ALA A 101 11.74 3.95 7.97
N GLY A 102 12.05 2.78 7.40
CA GLY A 102 11.39 1.51 7.65
C GLY A 102 9.86 1.54 7.61
N LEU A 103 9.24 0.82 8.55
CA LEU A 103 7.79 0.66 8.59
C LEU A 103 7.06 1.96 8.98
N SER A 104 7.73 2.87 9.71
CA SER A 104 7.14 4.16 10.07
C SER A 104 6.87 4.99 8.81
N LYS A 105 7.86 5.20 7.95
CA LYS A 105 7.67 5.92 6.68
C LYS A 105 6.61 5.27 5.80
N MET A 106 6.73 3.95 5.61
CA MET A 106 5.79 3.18 4.80
C MET A 106 4.33 3.36 5.28
N SER A 107 4.10 3.36 6.60
CA SER A 107 2.75 3.54 7.13
C SER A 107 2.14 4.92 6.88
N ILE A 108 2.95 5.97 6.87
CA ILE A 108 2.51 7.33 6.54
C ILE A 108 2.13 7.39 5.06
N ASP A 109 2.99 6.87 4.18
CA ASP A 109 2.81 6.92 2.73
C ASP A 109 1.58 6.11 2.29
N ILE A 110 1.40 4.89 2.82
CA ILE A 110 0.21 4.06 2.58
C ILE A 110 -1.07 4.78 3.05
N SER A 111 -1.05 5.36 4.25
CA SER A 111 -2.21 6.07 4.80
C SER A 111 -2.59 7.26 3.92
N LYS A 112 -1.59 8.08 3.54
CA LYS A 112 -1.77 9.19 2.59
C LYS A 112 -2.37 8.70 1.26
N ALA A 113 -1.85 7.60 0.70
CA ALA A 113 -2.32 7.06 -0.58
C ALA A 113 -3.81 6.67 -0.52
N LEU A 114 -4.24 6.01 0.56
CA LEU A 114 -5.64 5.67 0.78
C LEU A 114 -6.54 6.92 0.89
N PHE A 115 -6.12 7.91 1.69
CA PHE A 115 -6.89 9.16 1.85
C PHE A 115 -7.02 9.91 0.53
N ARG A 116 -5.92 10.05 -0.22
CA ARG A 116 -5.95 10.65 -1.56
C ARG A 116 -6.89 9.92 -2.48
N LYS A 117 -6.83 8.59 -2.53
CA LYS A 117 -7.70 7.82 -3.41
C LYS A 117 -9.17 8.03 -3.07
N LEU A 118 -9.53 7.97 -1.79
CA LEU A 118 -10.90 8.24 -1.33
C LEU A 118 -11.34 9.67 -1.64
N ALA A 119 -10.46 10.66 -1.46
CA ALA A 119 -10.73 12.04 -1.81
C ALA A 119 -10.98 12.24 -3.32
N THR A 120 -10.20 11.57 -4.19
CA THR A 120 -10.47 11.58 -5.64
C THR A 120 -11.81 10.94 -6.02
N LYS A 121 -12.40 10.16 -5.11
CA LYS A 121 -13.71 9.53 -5.24
C LYS A 121 -14.80 10.27 -4.43
N GLY A 122 -14.53 11.50 -3.98
CA GLY A 122 -15.51 12.38 -3.35
C GLY A 122 -15.62 12.29 -1.83
N THR A 123 -14.82 11.47 -1.15
CA THR A 123 -14.79 11.47 0.33
C THR A 123 -14.10 12.73 0.84
N VAL A 124 -14.77 13.47 1.72
CA VAL A 124 -14.19 14.67 2.35
C VAL A 124 -13.53 14.28 3.67
N PHE A 125 -12.30 14.73 3.88
CA PHE A 125 -11.59 14.56 5.14
C PHE A 125 -11.32 15.90 5.81
N ASN A 126 -11.48 15.94 7.12
CA ASN A 126 -11.03 17.01 7.99
C ASN A 126 -10.28 16.42 9.19
N GLU A 127 -9.80 17.28 10.09
CA GLU A 127 -9.01 16.86 11.25
C GLU A 127 -9.81 15.93 12.18
N GLU A 128 -11.09 16.21 12.39
CA GLU A 128 -12.00 15.40 13.20
C GLU A 128 -12.24 14.01 12.60
N THR A 129 -12.35 13.91 11.27
CA THR A 129 -12.44 12.63 10.57
C THR A 129 -11.19 11.80 10.85
N PHE A 130 -9.99 12.37 10.76
CA PHE A 130 -8.75 11.64 11.04
C PHE A 130 -8.63 11.20 12.50
N ARG A 131 -9.02 12.06 13.46
CA ARG A 131 -9.08 11.67 14.88
C ARG A 131 -10.00 10.47 15.10
N THR A 132 -11.15 10.46 14.42
CA THR A 132 -12.13 9.37 14.50
C THR A 132 -11.58 8.08 13.86
N ILE A 133 -10.97 8.18 12.67
CA ILE A 133 -10.31 7.05 11.99
C ILE A 133 -9.22 6.46 12.88
N LYS A 134 -8.35 7.30 13.47
CA LYS A 134 -7.29 6.84 14.37
C LYS A 134 -7.84 6.09 15.58
N ALA A 135 -8.92 6.60 16.19
CA ALA A 135 -9.54 5.95 17.35
C ALA A 135 -10.16 4.59 16.97
N SER A 136 -10.91 4.52 15.86
CA SER A 136 -11.50 3.29 15.33
C SER A 136 -10.41 2.27 14.95
N TYR A 137 -9.40 2.72 14.21
CA TYR A 137 -8.22 1.92 13.84
C TYR A 137 -7.56 1.31 15.07
N TYR A 138 -7.28 2.11 16.09
CA TYR A 138 -6.52 1.66 17.26
C TYR A 138 -7.25 0.52 17.99
N ARG A 139 -8.57 0.63 18.16
CA ARG A 139 -9.38 -0.45 18.74
C ARG A 139 -9.33 -1.72 17.88
N ILE A 140 -9.63 -1.59 16.59
CA ILE A 140 -9.68 -2.73 15.66
C ILE A 140 -8.31 -3.41 15.59
N ALA A 141 -7.22 -2.65 15.54
CA ALA A 141 -5.87 -3.18 15.44
C ALA A 141 -5.46 -3.99 16.69
N LEU A 142 -5.86 -3.56 17.89
CA LEU A 142 -5.64 -4.33 19.12
C LEU A 142 -6.42 -5.65 19.12
N ASP A 143 -7.67 -5.66 18.65
CA ASP A 143 -8.46 -6.89 18.48
C ASP A 143 -7.76 -7.88 17.50
N PHE A 144 -7.12 -7.34 16.46
CA PHE A 144 -6.29 -8.12 15.55
C PHE A 144 -5.02 -8.66 16.20
N VAL A 145 -4.34 -7.91 17.08
CA VAL A 145 -3.18 -8.42 17.83
C VAL A 145 -3.57 -9.66 18.63
N GLU A 146 -4.73 -9.64 19.31
CA GLU A 146 -5.25 -10.81 20.02
C GLU A 146 -5.56 -11.98 19.08
N THR A 147 -6.20 -11.70 17.94
CA THR A 147 -6.50 -12.72 16.93
C THR A 147 -5.23 -13.39 16.40
N TYR A 148 -4.20 -12.60 16.05
CA TYR A 148 -2.92 -13.13 15.57
C TYR A 148 -2.11 -13.82 16.65
N ARG A 149 -2.27 -13.43 17.92
CA ARG A 149 -1.70 -14.17 19.04
C ARG A 149 -2.27 -15.58 19.10
N ASN A 150 -3.59 -15.72 19.01
CA ASN A 150 -4.25 -17.02 19.04
C ASN A 150 -3.84 -17.88 17.83
N ASP A 151 -3.77 -17.29 16.64
CA ASP A 151 -3.27 -17.94 15.44
C ASP A 151 -1.81 -18.41 15.59
N ALA A 152 -0.93 -17.56 16.15
CA ALA A 152 0.45 -17.92 16.42
C ALA A 152 0.56 -19.11 17.37
N ILE A 153 -0.21 -19.10 18.47
CA ILE A 153 -0.24 -20.20 19.46
C ILE A 153 -0.68 -21.50 18.78
N MET A 154 -1.75 -21.47 18.00
CA MET A 154 -2.28 -22.64 17.30
C MET A 154 -1.26 -23.23 16.31
N ASN A 155 -0.44 -22.39 15.69
CA ASN A 155 0.60 -22.79 14.75
C ASN A 155 1.99 -23.00 15.39
N GLY A 156 2.10 -22.96 16.73
CA GLY A 156 3.37 -23.16 17.43
C GLY A 156 4.42 -22.07 17.16
N LEU A 157 3.99 -20.85 16.84
CA LEU A 157 4.85 -19.71 16.53
C LEU A 157 5.03 -18.81 17.76
N ASN A 158 6.26 -18.30 17.93
CA ASN A 158 6.52 -17.23 18.90
C ASN A 158 5.87 -15.91 18.47
N PHE A 159 5.20 -15.25 19.41
CA PHE A 159 4.48 -13.99 19.22
C PHE A 159 4.75 -13.03 20.38
N ASP A 160 5.30 -11.86 20.08
CA ASP A 160 5.63 -10.83 21.07
C ASP A 160 4.57 -9.72 21.02
N ILE A 161 3.60 -9.82 21.93
CA ILE A 161 2.45 -8.89 21.99
C ILE A 161 2.92 -7.46 22.18
N HIS A 162 3.91 -7.23 23.04
CA HIS A 162 4.40 -5.89 23.34
C HIS A 162 4.97 -5.21 22.10
N GLN A 163 5.71 -5.96 21.28
CA GLN A 163 6.23 -5.43 20.02
C GLN A 163 5.14 -5.18 18.98
N GLU A 164 4.11 -6.03 18.91
CA GLU A 164 2.98 -5.83 18.00
C GLU A 164 2.13 -4.62 18.44
N GLU A 165 1.86 -4.44 19.74
CA GLU A 165 1.14 -3.27 20.27
C GLU A 165 1.93 -1.97 20.06
N LYS A 166 3.26 -1.97 20.28
CA LYS A 166 4.12 -0.84 19.91
C LYS A 166 4.04 -0.47 18.43
N ALA A 167 3.92 -1.47 17.56
CA ALA A 167 3.71 -1.22 16.14
C ALA A 167 2.35 -0.56 15.89
N VAL A 168 1.29 -1.02 16.54
CA VAL A 168 -0.06 -0.43 16.46
C VAL A 168 -0.07 1.02 16.96
N GLU A 169 0.58 1.32 18.08
CA GLU A 169 0.70 2.69 18.61
C GLU A 169 1.40 3.62 17.61
N MET A 170 2.52 3.17 17.03
CA MET A 170 3.27 3.91 16.03
C MET A 170 2.45 4.13 14.75
N PHE A 171 1.77 3.10 14.26
CA PHE A 171 0.87 3.22 13.12
C PHE A 171 -0.31 4.16 13.38
N ALA A 172 -0.90 4.14 14.58
CA ALA A 172 -1.97 5.06 14.95
C ALA A 172 -1.51 6.52 14.91
N LYS A 173 -0.29 6.80 15.37
CA LYS A 173 0.34 8.12 15.24
C LYS A 173 0.55 8.49 13.76
N ASN A 174 1.10 7.56 12.98
CA ASN A 174 1.42 7.79 11.57
C ASN A 174 0.18 7.96 10.69
N ILE A 175 -0.96 7.36 11.04
CA ILE A 175 -2.27 7.61 10.41
C ILE A 175 -2.67 9.09 10.58
N MET A 176 -2.53 9.63 11.79
CA MET A 176 -2.79 11.05 12.07
C MET A 176 -1.82 11.96 11.31
N ASP A 177 -0.52 11.64 11.34
CA ASP A 177 0.50 12.42 10.63
C ASP A 177 0.29 12.37 9.11
N GLY A 178 -0.10 11.22 8.57
CA GLY A 178 -0.48 11.08 7.16
C GLY A 178 -1.71 11.91 6.79
N GLY A 179 -2.73 11.92 7.65
CA GLY A 179 -3.91 12.77 7.49
C GLY A 179 -3.57 14.27 7.50
N LYS A 180 -2.73 14.70 8.45
CA LYS A 180 -2.23 16.07 8.49
C LYS A 180 -1.45 16.45 7.23
N ARG A 181 -0.50 15.62 6.81
CA ARG A 181 0.27 15.86 5.56
C ARG A 181 -0.64 15.91 4.33
N PHE A 182 -1.70 15.12 4.30
CA PHE A 182 -2.71 15.17 3.24
C PHE A 182 -3.43 16.52 3.20
N LEU A 183 -3.86 17.05 4.36
CA LEU A 183 -4.51 18.36 4.44
C LEU A 183 -3.55 19.51 4.09
N ASP A 184 -2.30 19.44 4.56
CA ASP A 184 -1.30 20.50 4.39
C ASP A 184 -0.76 20.58 2.95
N ASN A 185 -0.88 19.51 2.14
CA ASN A 185 -0.31 19.43 0.79
C ASN A 185 -1.36 19.08 -0.29
N PRO A 186 -2.35 19.95 -0.56
CA PRO A 186 -3.46 19.65 -1.47
C PRO A 186 -3.04 19.54 -2.95
N MET A 187 -1.88 20.09 -3.32
CA MET A 187 -1.38 20.12 -4.70
C MET A 187 -0.42 18.96 -5.03
N GLU A 188 -0.06 18.13 -4.06
CA GLU A 188 0.88 17.02 -4.29
C GLU A 188 0.24 16.00 -5.25
N THR A 189 0.86 15.82 -6.43
CA THR A 189 0.35 14.90 -7.46
C THR A 189 0.66 13.45 -7.08
N PRO A 190 -0.34 12.56 -6.95
CA PRO A 190 -0.13 11.21 -6.43
C PRO A 190 0.48 10.21 -7.41
N PHE A 191 0.62 10.55 -8.69
CA PHE A 191 0.98 9.58 -9.74
C PHE A 191 2.10 10.11 -10.62
N ILE A 192 2.98 9.21 -11.05
CA ILE A 192 3.85 9.49 -12.19
C ILE A 192 3.01 9.61 -13.46
N PRO A 193 3.50 10.34 -14.49
CA PRO A 193 2.88 10.34 -15.80
C PRO A 193 2.65 8.91 -16.32
N SER A 194 1.47 8.64 -16.89
CA SER A 194 1.21 7.36 -17.57
C SER A 194 2.11 7.20 -18.79
N TRP A 195 2.37 5.97 -19.23
CA TRP A 195 3.12 5.70 -20.45
C TRP A 195 2.49 6.35 -21.68
N SER A 196 1.15 6.42 -21.74
CA SER A 196 0.44 7.17 -22.78
C SER A 196 0.79 8.66 -22.79
N ARG A 197 0.92 9.29 -21.62
CA ARG A 197 1.35 10.70 -21.49
C ARG A 197 2.82 10.88 -21.83
N VAL A 198 3.68 9.95 -21.40
CA VAL A 198 5.12 9.98 -21.71
C VAL A 198 5.35 9.84 -23.21
N GLN A 199 4.72 8.85 -23.86
CA GLN A 199 4.83 8.64 -25.30
C GLN A 199 4.27 9.83 -26.09
N SER A 200 3.17 10.45 -25.65
CA SER A 200 2.65 11.66 -26.28
C SER A 200 3.63 12.83 -26.21
N ALA A 201 4.43 12.94 -25.14
CA ALA A 201 5.42 14.00 -24.97
C ALA A 201 6.78 13.66 -25.62
N ILE A 202 7.13 12.38 -25.69
CA ILE A 202 8.38 11.83 -26.21
C ILE A 202 8.03 10.63 -27.13
N PRO A 203 7.69 10.87 -28.41
CA PRO A 203 7.18 9.82 -29.30
C PRO A 203 8.13 8.62 -29.51
N ASP A 204 9.44 8.85 -29.41
CA ASP A 204 10.51 7.86 -29.61
C ASP A 204 11.01 7.23 -28.29
N ILE A 205 10.32 7.42 -27.17
CA ILE A 205 10.77 6.95 -25.85
C ILE A 205 11.05 5.44 -25.81
N PHE A 206 10.24 4.63 -26.49
CA PHE A 206 10.41 3.18 -26.48
C PHE A 206 11.65 2.74 -27.27
N ASP A 207 11.95 3.42 -28.37
CA ASP A 207 13.18 3.16 -29.13
C ASP A 207 14.42 3.56 -28.32
N ARG A 208 14.34 4.67 -27.57
CA ARG A 208 15.42 5.09 -26.65
C ARG A 208 15.63 4.08 -25.53
N LEU A 209 14.56 3.57 -24.93
CA LEU A 209 14.65 2.54 -23.88
C LEU A 209 15.23 1.24 -24.43
N TYR A 210 14.78 0.81 -25.61
CA TYR A 210 15.34 -0.37 -26.28
C TYR A 210 16.85 -0.19 -26.49
N LYS A 211 17.27 0.94 -27.06
CA LYS A 211 18.68 1.24 -27.29
C LYS A 211 19.49 1.28 -26.00
N ALA A 212 18.97 1.90 -24.94
CA ALA A 212 19.65 1.95 -23.64
C ALA A 212 19.84 0.56 -23.03
N VAL A 213 18.87 -0.34 -23.17
CA VAL A 213 18.99 -1.73 -22.69
C VAL A 213 20.01 -2.52 -23.52
N GLU A 214 20.04 -2.33 -24.84
CA GLU A 214 21.05 -2.96 -25.70
C GLU A 214 22.46 -2.44 -25.39
N GLU A 215 22.62 -1.13 -25.15
CA GLU A 215 23.88 -0.51 -24.74
C GLU A 215 24.38 -1.04 -23.38
N ASP A 216 23.49 -1.11 -22.39
CA ASP A 216 23.78 -1.69 -21.06
C ASP A 216 24.17 -3.17 -21.17
N HIS A 217 23.45 -3.93 -22.00
CA HIS A 217 23.77 -5.34 -22.26
C HIS A 217 25.18 -5.49 -22.83
N LEU A 218 25.54 -4.72 -23.87
CA LEU A 218 26.87 -4.77 -24.48
C LEU A 218 27.96 -4.40 -23.46
N GLU A 219 27.79 -3.32 -22.70
CA GLU A 219 28.76 -2.88 -21.68
C GLU A 219 29.06 -3.98 -20.64
N PHE A 220 28.02 -4.69 -20.16
CA PHE A 220 28.17 -5.69 -19.08
C PHE A 220 28.34 -7.13 -19.56
N THR A 221 28.24 -7.43 -20.85
CA THR A 221 28.52 -8.77 -21.39
C THR A 221 29.79 -8.87 -22.24
N GLU A 222 30.31 -7.79 -22.81
CA GLU A 222 31.60 -7.82 -23.55
C GLU A 222 32.84 -8.02 -22.65
N GLY A 223 32.66 -8.13 -21.32
CA GLY A 223 33.70 -8.42 -20.33
C GLY A 223 33.72 -9.86 -19.76
N LEU A 224 32.90 -10.77 -20.29
CA LEU A 224 32.86 -12.21 -19.95
C LEU A 224 33.37 -13.08 -21.10
#